data_AF-A0A5B2YXH4-F1
#
_entry.id   AF-A0A5B2YXH4-F1
#
_cell.length_a   1.000
_cell.length_b   1.000
_cell.length_c   1.000
_cell.angle_alpha   90.00
_cell.angle_beta   90.00
_cell.angle_gamma   90.00
#
_symmetry.space_group_name_H-M   'P 1'
#
loop_
_entity.id
_entity.type
_entity.pdbx_description
1 polymer ?
#
loop_
_entity_poly.entity_id
_entity_poly.type
_entity_poly.pdbx_seq_one_letter_code
_entity_poly.pdbx_strand_id
1 'polypeptide(L)'
;MHESLSLISEEQTSNLKQLVNSPSYYSKADMLFELASQPKTLTRLYNEMSQTEKNYISTFLKNGESLILINKRKLKKLPICYKYGIVTFVKEDTFVVNNLILTMLNEVVLNKKYTDFPPKTVREEDYVMKLHGQYTAIEKYKNVSLKEEIDEYNIESLKDICRSYKIKGFSNKIKASIIDLINDAFFRDFSILKQELAQMPHRILDIFVDTYKTGQNVNTNYDFNALNAYLGMDFQVLERHLFILRFDIRSEVIIIPQDVMNHFSQYVNDIGGLDNLLSDLLTINNDVPFLDEDDYIDEESNLLFDFNSDQINKLIDIGVEDIDESDLEELLSDEFLDSTFTNSVNNLLKEVNVEYKISEMKYQNKSDKDITLFRFYTAATNLYGVVSLQFVSKLLKRLLNTSKSINEIKFHIQSLNMHHFTVIKQEYLVHPVMANYIDPTYVESLDLDYYEPKTLKELLSFDVHEYYKADRVIKEFKTFIKHYFTTDDKEEIHTDMTLLFHELRSSSDLDEAIMAIEVMIAGDMLYPIPEDKLTEQVEQVWTHLRLWFAKGNTIEEIQNI
;
A
#
# COMPACT_ATOMS: atom_id res chain seq x y z
N MET A 1 12.38 0.32 20.23
CA MET A 1 13.83 0.41 20.55
C MET A 1 14.45 1.21 19.42
N HIS A 2 15.01 2.41 19.66
CA HIS A 2 15.30 3.41 18.61
C HIS A 2 16.09 2.84 17.42
N GLU A 3 15.43 2.66 16.27
CA GLU A 3 16.03 2.02 15.09
C GLU A 3 17.13 2.87 14.46
N SER A 4 17.09 4.18 14.69
CA SER A 4 18.12 5.15 14.29
C SER A 4 19.53 4.87 14.86
N LEU A 5 19.66 4.05 15.90
CA LEU A 5 20.94 3.57 16.42
C LEU A 5 21.65 2.59 15.48
N SER A 6 20.89 1.88 14.65
CA SER A 6 21.44 0.96 13.65
C SER A 6 22.30 1.68 12.62
N LEU A 7 21.95 2.94 12.29
CA LEU A 7 22.63 3.79 11.30
C LEU A 7 24.00 4.32 11.73
N ILE A 8 24.35 4.22 13.02
CA ILE A 8 25.70 4.58 13.47
C ILE A 8 26.67 3.58 12.86
N SER A 9 27.60 4.04 12.02
CA SER A 9 28.55 3.17 11.33
C SER A 9 29.51 2.48 12.30
N GLU A 10 30.18 1.41 11.88
CA GLU A 10 31.20 0.73 12.69
C GLU A 10 32.36 1.67 13.07
N GLU A 11 32.74 2.58 12.16
CA GLU A 11 33.75 3.60 12.45
C GLU A 11 33.28 4.57 13.55
N GLN A 12 32.05 5.08 13.43
CA GLN A 12 31.45 5.96 14.44
C GLN A 12 31.29 5.23 15.78
N THR A 13 30.92 3.96 15.73
CA THR A 13 30.80 3.07 16.91
C THR A 13 32.15 2.91 17.60
N SER A 14 33.22 2.65 16.85
CA SER A 14 34.59 2.58 17.38
C SER A 14 35.03 3.92 18.01
N ASN A 15 34.74 5.04 17.36
CA ASN A 15 35.04 6.38 17.89
C ASN A 15 34.28 6.67 19.19
N LEU A 16 32.99 6.34 19.25
CA LEU A 16 32.18 6.47 20.46
C LEU A 16 32.73 5.60 21.59
N LYS A 17 33.10 4.35 21.30
CA LYS A 17 33.71 3.43 22.28
C LYS A 17 34.98 3.99 22.89
N GLN A 18 35.87 4.55 22.07
CA GLN A 18 37.08 5.22 22.54
C GLN A 18 36.76 6.47 23.37
N LEU A 19 35.72 7.21 23.00
CA LEU A 19 35.30 8.43 23.69
C LEU A 19 34.78 8.13 25.12
N VAL A 20 33.90 7.13 25.26
CA VAL A 20 33.31 6.75 26.56
C VAL A 20 34.16 5.76 27.37
N ASN A 21 35.22 5.22 26.76
CA ASN A 21 36.12 4.22 27.35
C ASN A 21 35.35 2.99 27.87
N SER A 22 34.45 2.45 27.04
CA SER A 22 33.55 1.35 27.43
C SER A 22 34.15 -0.04 27.17
N PRO A 23 33.69 -1.07 27.91
CA PRO A 23 34.07 -2.47 27.68
C PRO A 23 33.78 -2.99 26.28
N SER A 24 34.47 -4.07 25.89
CA SER A 24 34.39 -4.61 24.53
C SER A 24 32.99 -5.10 24.14
N TYR A 25 32.18 -5.51 25.11
CA TYR A 25 30.86 -6.11 24.96
C TYR A 25 29.69 -5.12 24.96
N TYR A 26 29.93 -3.81 25.15
CA TYR A 26 28.86 -2.81 25.13
C TYR A 26 28.23 -2.70 23.74
N SER A 27 26.90 -2.70 23.70
CA SER A 27 26.11 -2.40 22.50
C SER A 27 26.14 -0.91 22.18
N LYS A 28 25.65 -0.52 20.99
CA LYS A 28 25.50 0.90 20.58
C LYS A 28 24.63 1.68 21.57
N ALA A 29 23.56 1.06 22.07
CA ALA A 29 22.70 1.65 23.08
C ALA A 29 23.45 1.86 24.40
N ASP A 30 24.18 0.84 24.87
CA ASP A 30 24.97 0.94 26.11
C ASP A 30 26.01 2.07 26.04
N MET A 31 26.63 2.28 24.88
CA MET A 31 27.58 3.37 24.68
C MET A 31 26.94 4.76 24.76
N LEU A 32 25.70 4.91 24.29
CA LEU A 32 24.99 6.19 24.40
C LEU A 32 24.45 6.43 25.81
N PHE A 33 23.98 5.40 26.50
CA PHE A 33 23.66 5.48 27.92
C PHE A 33 24.90 5.88 28.74
N GLU A 34 26.04 5.26 28.47
CA GLU A 34 27.31 5.60 29.11
C GLU A 34 27.69 7.06 28.80
N LEU A 35 27.54 7.52 27.55
CA LEU A 35 27.78 8.90 27.15
C LEU A 35 26.91 9.89 27.95
N ALA A 36 25.61 9.62 28.10
CA ALA A 36 24.70 10.44 28.92
C ALA A 36 25.11 10.48 30.39
N SER A 37 25.58 9.36 30.93
CA SER A 37 25.98 9.24 32.34
C SER A 37 27.30 9.95 32.68
N GLN A 38 28.06 10.40 31.68
CA GLN A 38 29.37 11.02 31.84
C GLN A 38 29.39 12.50 31.39
N PRO A 39 28.97 13.47 32.25
CA PRO A 39 28.94 14.89 31.90
C PRO A 39 30.27 15.48 31.41
N LYS A 40 31.39 15.02 31.98
CA LYS A 40 32.73 15.43 31.57
C LYS A 40 33.07 14.99 30.14
N THR A 41 32.59 13.82 29.73
CA THR A 41 32.82 13.26 28.39
C THR A 41 31.98 13.99 27.34
N LEU A 42 30.71 14.28 27.63
CA LEU A 42 29.86 15.14 26.80
C LEU A 42 30.42 16.57 26.66
N THR A 43 30.92 17.15 27.76
CA THR A 43 31.55 18.48 27.74
C THR A 43 32.82 18.49 26.90
N ARG A 44 33.65 17.44 26.98
CA ARG A 44 34.84 17.28 26.15
C ARG A 44 34.46 17.19 24.67
N LEU A 45 33.49 16.34 24.33
CA LEU A 45 32.97 16.21 22.97
C LEU A 45 32.50 17.55 22.39
N TYR A 46 31.68 18.29 23.15
CA TYR A 46 31.20 19.61 22.72
C TYR A 46 32.35 20.63 22.57
N ASN A 47 33.36 20.57 23.44
CA ASN A 47 34.51 21.47 23.35
C ASN A 47 35.41 21.20 22.14
N GLU A 48 35.50 19.95 21.68
CA GLU A 48 36.21 19.57 20.45
C GLU A 48 35.53 20.10 19.17
N MET A 49 34.23 20.43 19.22
CA MET A 49 33.50 20.99 18.07
C MET A 49 33.97 22.39 17.70
N SER A 50 34.03 22.65 16.39
CA SER A 50 34.25 24.00 15.86
C SER A 50 33.11 24.95 16.22
N GLN A 51 33.34 26.27 16.13
CA GLN A 51 32.27 27.25 16.34
C GLN A 51 31.14 27.07 15.31
N THR A 52 31.47 26.65 14.09
CA THR A 52 30.48 26.34 13.05
C THR A 52 29.58 25.19 13.47
N GLU A 53 30.14 24.12 14.01
CA GLU A 53 29.37 22.98 14.54
C GLU A 53 28.48 23.38 15.70
N LYS A 54 29.02 24.12 16.68
CA LYS A 54 28.25 24.63 17.82
C LYS A 54 27.06 25.49 17.38
N ASN A 55 27.24 26.29 16.32
CA ASN A 55 26.16 27.07 15.73
C ASN A 55 25.10 26.17 15.09
N TYR A 56 25.48 25.11 14.38
CA TYR A 56 24.54 24.14 13.81
C TYR A 56 23.77 23.37 14.90
N ILE A 57 24.44 22.90 15.96
CA ILE A 57 23.78 22.28 17.12
C ILE A 57 22.74 23.24 17.71
N SER A 58 23.10 24.50 17.88
CA SER A 58 22.18 25.53 18.36
C SER A 58 21.01 25.78 17.40
N THR A 59 21.23 25.70 16.09
CA THR A 59 20.15 25.82 15.09
C THR A 59 19.21 24.63 15.13
N PHE A 60 19.74 23.40 15.18
CA PHE A 60 18.94 22.18 15.28
C PHE A 60 18.03 22.21 16.52
N LEU A 61 18.61 22.55 17.69
CA LEU A 61 17.86 22.68 18.94
C LEU A 61 16.85 23.83 18.95
N LYS A 62 17.10 24.93 18.21
CA LYS A 62 16.14 26.05 18.10
C LYS A 62 14.97 25.74 17.18
N ASN A 63 15.20 25.00 16.10
CA ASN A 63 14.16 24.68 15.13
C ASN A 63 13.11 23.76 15.74
N GLY A 64 13.51 22.86 16.65
CA GLY A 64 12.57 21.99 17.37
C GLY A 64 11.94 20.88 16.52
N GLU A 65 12.41 20.68 15.27
CA GLU A 65 11.95 19.62 14.38
C GLU A 65 12.43 18.24 14.85
N SER A 66 11.52 17.27 14.98
CA SER A 66 11.81 15.88 15.36
C SER A 66 12.64 15.15 14.29
N LEU A 67 12.40 15.38 13.00
CA LEU A 67 13.22 14.88 11.91
C LEU A 67 14.10 15.97 11.27
N ILE A 68 15.42 15.86 11.48
CA ILE A 68 16.39 16.75 10.83
C ILE A 68 17.21 15.97 9.81
N LEU A 69 16.99 16.28 8.53
CA LEU A 69 17.78 15.81 7.42
C LEU A 69 18.74 16.90 6.92
N ILE A 70 19.99 16.52 6.69
CA ILE A 70 21.01 17.41 6.15
C ILE A 70 21.68 16.81 4.93
N ASN A 71 22.17 17.67 4.05
CA ASN A 71 22.89 17.23 2.86
C ASN A 71 24.41 17.18 3.08
N LYS A 72 25.13 16.53 2.15
CA LYS A 72 26.60 16.44 2.14
C LYS A 72 27.32 17.79 2.24
N ARG A 73 26.74 18.88 1.71
CA ARG A 73 27.31 20.24 1.83
C ARG A 73 27.28 20.75 3.27
N LYS A 74 26.19 20.49 3.99
CA LYS A 74 26.08 20.79 5.43
C LYS A 74 26.99 19.85 6.25
N LEU A 75 27.05 18.56 5.90
CA LEU A 75 27.92 17.58 6.56
C LEU A 75 29.40 17.98 6.56
N LYS A 76 29.91 18.54 5.45
CA LYS A 76 31.31 19.02 5.36
C LYS A 76 31.69 20.04 6.46
N LYS A 77 30.69 20.71 7.05
CA LYS A 77 30.85 21.68 8.13
C LYS A 77 30.67 21.06 9.52
N LEU A 78 30.43 19.75 9.60
CA LEU A 78 30.07 18.99 10.79
C LEU A 78 30.97 17.74 11.03
N PRO A 79 32.32 17.85 10.92
CA PRO A 79 33.20 16.69 10.97
C PRO A 79 33.22 15.96 12.33
N ILE A 80 33.16 16.68 13.46
CA ILE A 80 33.11 16.09 14.80
C ILE A 80 31.72 15.49 15.04
N CYS A 81 30.66 16.19 14.64
CA CYS A 81 29.31 15.66 14.75
C CYS A 81 29.14 14.35 13.97
N TYR A 82 29.70 14.26 12.76
CA TYR A 82 29.70 13.02 12.00
C TYR A 82 30.59 11.95 12.66
N LYS A 83 31.83 12.29 13.06
CA LYS A 83 32.78 11.34 13.64
C LYS A 83 32.21 10.53 14.81
N TYR A 84 31.41 11.16 15.67
CA TYR A 84 30.84 10.56 16.87
C TYR A 84 29.34 10.22 16.77
N GLY A 85 28.78 10.13 15.55
CA GLY A 85 27.42 9.63 15.35
C GLY A 85 26.28 10.59 15.74
N ILE A 86 26.57 11.89 15.94
CA ILE A 86 25.52 12.93 16.05
C ILE A 86 24.83 13.13 14.70
N VAL A 87 25.57 12.94 13.62
CA VAL A 87 25.03 12.89 12.25
C VAL A 87 25.38 11.54 11.64
N THR A 88 24.39 10.85 11.09
CA THR A 88 24.54 9.51 10.50
C THR A 88 24.09 9.50 9.04
N PHE A 89 24.70 8.62 8.24
CA PHE A 89 24.39 8.49 6.81
C PHE A 89 23.07 7.75 6.60
N VAL A 90 22.28 8.19 5.62
CA VAL A 90 21.01 7.54 5.25
C VAL A 90 21.08 7.04 3.81
N LYS A 91 21.21 7.93 2.84
CA LYS A 91 21.23 7.60 1.40
C LYS A 91 21.99 8.69 0.65
N GLU A 92 22.90 8.31 -0.25
CA GLU A 92 23.60 9.23 -1.17
C GLU A 92 24.15 10.51 -0.52
N ASP A 93 23.43 11.63 -0.66
CA ASP A 93 23.78 12.95 -0.13
C ASP A 93 23.00 13.32 1.14
N THR A 94 22.17 12.42 1.68
CA THR A 94 21.26 12.62 2.82
C THR A 94 21.79 11.97 4.09
N PHE A 95 21.73 12.73 5.17
CA PHE A 95 22.19 12.36 6.51
C PHE A 95 21.13 12.77 7.54
N VAL A 96 20.97 11.98 8.59
CA VAL A 96 20.02 12.26 9.68
C VAL A 96 20.76 12.69 10.94
N VAL A 97 20.17 13.61 11.70
CA VAL A 97 20.71 14.03 13.00
C VAL A 97 20.10 13.17 14.12
N ASN A 98 20.96 12.71 15.03
CA ASN A 98 20.58 11.90 16.18
C ASN A 98 20.04 12.79 17.31
N ASN A 99 18.74 12.74 17.53
CA ASN A 99 18.04 13.57 18.53
C ASN A 99 18.49 13.24 19.95
N LEU A 100 18.77 11.96 20.23
CA LEU A 100 19.17 11.53 21.57
C LEU A 100 20.46 12.23 22.00
N ILE A 101 21.47 12.29 21.13
CA ILE A 101 22.73 12.97 21.45
C ILE A 101 22.54 14.50 21.51
N LEU A 102 21.69 15.08 20.64
CA LEU A 102 21.35 16.50 20.73
C LEU A 102 20.70 16.86 22.07
N THR A 103 19.74 16.05 22.52
CA THR A 103 19.07 16.22 23.81
C THR A 103 20.09 16.14 24.95
N MET A 104 20.96 15.13 24.96
CA MET A 104 22.04 15.02 25.95
C MET A 104 22.94 16.27 25.99
N LEU A 105 23.32 16.82 24.84
CA LEU A 105 24.12 18.04 24.76
C LEU A 105 23.37 19.25 25.32
N ASN A 106 22.07 19.39 25.00
CA ASN A 106 21.25 20.48 25.53
C ASN A 106 21.13 20.41 27.05
N GLU A 107 20.85 19.24 27.59
CA GLU A 107 20.67 19.03 29.03
C GLU A 107 21.97 19.22 29.82
N VAL A 108 23.05 18.59 29.38
CA VAL A 108 24.28 18.44 30.17
C VAL A 108 25.27 19.57 29.93
N VAL A 109 25.41 20.04 28.68
CA VAL A 109 26.44 21.02 28.31
C VAL A 109 25.87 22.43 28.18
N LEU A 110 24.65 22.55 27.64
CA LEU A 110 24.01 23.85 27.40
C LEU A 110 23.08 24.26 28.55
N ASN A 111 23.00 23.49 29.63
CA ASN A 111 22.20 23.75 30.82
C ASN A 111 20.72 24.01 30.50
N LYS A 112 20.12 23.17 29.65
CA LYS A 112 18.71 23.28 29.22
C LYS A 112 18.37 24.66 28.65
N LYS A 113 19.30 25.24 27.89
CA LYS A 113 19.11 26.55 27.23
C LYS A 113 17.97 26.53 26.20
N TYR A 114 17.74 25.38 25.56
CA TYR A 114 16.67 25.17 24.60
C TYR A 114 15.59 24.28 25.22
N THR A 115 14.36 24.41 24.74
CA THR A 115 13.24 23.53 25.14
C THR A 115 13.54 22.08 24.83
N ASP A 116 12.87 21.17 25.54
CA ASP A 116 13.06 19.73 25.33
C ASP A 116 12.79 19.39 23.86
N PHE A 117 13.73 18.66 23.27
CA PHE A 117 13.76 18.38 21.84
C PHE A 117 12.95 17.10 21.60
N PRO A 118 11.91 17.12 20.74
CA PRO A 118 11.03 15.97 20.58
C PRO A 118 11.79 14.76 20.05
N PRO A 119 11.52 13.53 20.56
CA PRO A 119 11.99 12.33 19.91
C PRO A 119 11.39 12.25 18.49
N LYS A 120 12.03 11.46 17.61
CA LYS A 120 11.39 11.12 16.32
C LYS A 120 10.10 10.35 16.60
N THR A 121 9.07 10.61 15.80
CA THR A 121 7.89 9.76 15.79
C THR A 121 8.25 8.41 15.16
N VAL A 122 7.43 7.38 15.38
CA VAL A 122 7.61 6.04 14.77
C VAL A 122 7.68 6.18 13.24
N ARG A 123 6.73 6.90 12.63
CA ARG A 123 6.69 7.19 11.20
C ARG A 123 7.96 7.86 10.66
N GLU A 124 8.57 8.78 11.43
CA GLU A 124 9.82 9.43 11.04
C GLU A 124 11.03 8.49 11.17
N GLU A 125 11.05 7.58 12.16
CA GLU A 125 12.08 6.53 12.25
C GLU A 125 11.96 5.55 11.08
N ASP A 126 10.75 5.08 10.78
CA ASP A 126 10.45 4.15 9.68
C ASP A 126 10.81 4.75 8.33
N TYR A 127 10.45 6.01 8.09
CA TYR A 127 10.82 6.71 6.86
C TYR A 127 12.35 6.74 6.65
N VAL A 128 13.11 7.01 7.71
CA VAL A 128 14.57 7.05 7.63
C VAL A 128 15.16 5.64 7.43
N MET A 129 14.61 4.62 8.09
CA MET A 129 15.02 3.23 7.90
C MET A 129 14.72 2.74 6.50
N LYS A 130 13.52 3.00 5.98
CA LYS A 130 13.12 2.70 4.60
C LYS A 130 14.06 3.31 3.59
N LEU A 131 14.38 4.61 3.71
CA LEU A 131 15.34 5.27 2.82
C LEU A 131 16.73 4.62 2.85
N HIS A 132 17.22 4.23 4.03
CA HIS A 132 18.51 3.57 4.17
C HIS A 132 18.51 2.12 3.65
N GLY A 133 17.43 1.38 3.90
CA GLY A 133 17.20 0.03 3.40
C GLY A 133 17.20 0.01 1.88
N GLN A 134 16.41 0.89 1.25
CA GLN A 134 16.36 1.06 -0.19
C GLN A 134 17.73 1.37 -0.80
N TYR A 135 18.48 2.31 -0.20
CA TYR A 135 19.84 2.62 -0.66
C TYR A 135 20.77 1.41 -0.59
N THR A 136 20.74 0.68 0.52
CA THR A 136 21.57 -0.50 0.75
C THR A 136 21.22 -1.60 -0.24
N ALA A 137 19.92 -1.80 -0.53
CA ALA A 137 19.46 -2.75 -1.52
C ALA A 137 19.88 -2.36 -2.94
N ILE A 138 19.77 -1.09 -3.32
CA ILE A 138 20.30 -0.61 -4.62
C ILE A 138 21.78 -0.95 -4.73
N GLU A 139 22.60 -0.60 -3.73
CA GLU A 139 24.05 -0.86 -3.79
C GLU A 139 24.39 -2.35 -3.84
N LYS A 140 23.62 -3.18 -3.12
CA LYS A 140 23.78 -4.63 -3.09
C LYS A 140 23.40 -5.27 -4.43
N TYR A 141 22.29 -4.86 -5.03
CA TYR A 141 21.67 -5.57 -6.16
C TYR A 141 21.89 -4.89 -7.52
N LYS A 142 22.49 -3.70 -7.59
CA LYS A 142 22.74 -2.98 -8.87
C LYS A 142 23.55 -3.75 -9.91
N ASN A 143 24.31 -4.76 -9.50
CA ASN A 143 25.13 -5.60 -10.38
C ASN A 143 24.81 -7.09 -10.23
N VAL A 144 23.71 -7.44 -9.55
CA VAL A 144 23.38 -8.85 -9.32
C VAL A 144 23.08 -9.54 -10.65
N SER A 145 23.67 -10.72 -10.85
CA SER A 145 23.39 -11.57 -12.00
C SER A 145 22.20 -12.50 -11.74
N LEU A 146 21.57 -12.98 -12.80
CA LEU A 146 20.49 -13.98 -12.70
C LEU A 146 20.97 -15.20 -11.93
N LYS A 147 22.22 -15.61 -12.21
CA LYS A 147 22.89 -16.74 -11.58
C LYS A 147 22.99 -16.58 -10.06
N GLU A 148 23.35 -15.39 -9.59
CA GLU A 148 23.43 -15.07 -8.16
C GLU A 148 22.04 -15.06 -7.52
N GLU A 149 21.01 -14.55 -8.20
CA GLU A 149 19.67 -14.55 -7.64
C GLU A 149 19.05 -15.95 -7.53
N ILE A 150 19.16 -16.78 -8.57
CA ILE A 150 18.64 -18.14 -8.51
C ILE A 150 19.49 -19.07 -7.62
N ASP A 151 20.68 -18.65 -7.16
CA ASP A 151 21.43 -19.39 -6.16
C ASP A 151 20.78 -19.34 -4.77
N GLU A 152 19.83 -18.44 -4.51
CA GLU A 152 19.03 -18.48 -3.28
C GLU A 152 17.94 -19.57 -3.33
N TYR A 153 17.61 -20.08 -4.51
CA TYR A 153 16.50 -21.03 -4.70
C TYR A 153 16.90 -22.43 -4.21
N ASN A 154 15.93 -23.19 -3.68
CA ASN A 154 16.16 -24.58 -3.35
C ASN A 154 16.26 -25.44 -4.63
N ILE A 155 16.79 -26.67 -4.50
CA ILE A 155 17.05 -27.52 -5.67
C ILE A 155 15.77 -27.94 -6.41
N GLU A 156 14.62 -28.06 -5.73
CA GLU A 156 13.36 -28.42 -6.38
C GLU A 156 12.80 -27.26 -7.19
N SER A 157 12.80 -26.03 -6.67
CA SER A 157 12.41 -24.84 -7.41
C SER A 157 13.24 -24.66 -8.69
N LEU A 158 14.55 -24.92 -8.64
CA LEU A 158 15.40 -24.91 -9.83
C LEU A 158 15.03 -26.00 -10.85
N LYS A 159 14.62 -27.18 -10.38
CA LYS A 159 14.12 -28.23 -11.28
C LYS A 159 12.76 -27.86 -11.88
N ASP A 160 11.90 -27.16 -11.13
CA ASP A 160 10.61 -26.67 -11.63
C ASP A 160 10.80 -25.65 -12.75
N ILE A 161 11.72 -24.70 -12.59
CA ILE A 161 12.12 -23.80 -13.68
C ILE A 161 12.57 -24.62 -14.91
N CYS A 162 13.39 -25.65 -14.73
CA CYS A 162 13.79 -26.49 -15.86
C CYS A 162 12.60 -27.23 -16.51
N ARG A 163 11.61 -27.68 -15.73
CA ARG A 163 10.39 -28.36 -16.23
C ARG A 163 9.51 -27.39 -17.02
N SER A 164 9.17 -26.24 -16.47
CA SER A 164 8.39 -25.17 -17.12
C SER A 164 9.09 -24.69 -18.41
N TYR A 165 10.41 -24.56 -18.29
CA TYR A 165 11.47 -24.39 -19.28
C TYR A 165 11.53 -25.33 -20.49
N LYS A 166 11.06 -26.57 -20.30
CA LYS A 166 11.46 -27.74 -21.11
C LYS A 166 12.99 -27.88 -21.26
N ILE A 167 13.77 -27.38 -20.30
CA ILE A 167 15.23 -27.49 -20.28
C ILE A 167 15.60 -28.93 -19.88
N LYS A 168 16.42 -29.61 -20.67
CA LYS A 168 16.73 -31.04 -20.47
C LYS A 168 18.04 -31.26 -19.73
N GLY A 169 18.17 -32.40 -19.03
CA GLY A 169 19.44 -32.86 -18.45
C GLY A 169 19.71 -32.45 -16.99
N PHE A 170 18.68 -31.99 -16.26
CA PHE A 170 18.80 -31.51 -14.88
C PHE A 170 18.62 -32.59 -13.79
N SER A 171 17.97 -33.73 -14.08
CA SER A 171 17.42 -34.65 -13.05
C SER A 171 18.44 -35.20 -12.04
N ASN A 172 19.70 -35.39 -12.46
CA ASN A 172 20.77 -35.95 -11.62
C ASN A 172 21.90 -34.94 -11.35
N LYS A 173 21.68 -33.64 -11.61
CA LYS A 173 22.69 -32.60 -11.44
C LYS A 173 22.63 -32.01 -10.02
N ILE A 174 23.79 -31.56 -9.55
CA ILE A 174 23.91 -30.75 -8.32
C ILE A 174 23.39 -29.33 -8.57
N LYS A 175 22.97 -28.62 -7.52
CA LYS A 175 22.40 -27.27 -7.57
C LYS A 175 23.15 -26.31 -8.52
N ALA A 176 24.46 -26.14 -8.31
CA ALA A 176 25.30 -25.27 -9.15
C ALA A 176 25.23 -25.61 -10.65
N SER A 177 25.20 -26.89 -11.01
CA SER A 177 25.09 -27.33 -12.41
C SER A 177 23.69 -27.18 -13.00
N ILE A 178 22.64 -27.11 -12.18
CA ILE A 178 21.28 -26.78 -12.62
C ILE A 178 21.18 -25.27 -12.86
N ILE A 179 21.74 -24.47 -11.96
CA ILE A 179 21.85 -23.01 -12.10
C ILE A 179 22.55 -22.63 -13.41
N ASP A 180 23.71 -23.22 -13.70
CA ASP A 180 24.42 -23.01 -14.98
C ASP A 180 23.55 -23.35 -16.19
N LEU A 181 22.79 -24.43 -16.09
CA LEU A 181 21.95 -24.94 -17.17
C LEU A 181 20.72 -24.05 -17.42
N ILE A 182 20.14 -23.45 -16.37
CA ILE A 182 19.08 -22.44 -16.48
C ILE A 182 19.65 -21.17 -17.10
N ASN A 183 20.78 -20.68 -16.57
CA ASN A 183 21.44 -19.47 -17.05
C ASN A 183 21.81 -19.57 -18.55
N ASP A 184 22.46 -20.66 -18.96
CA ASP A 184 22.85 -20.91 -20.35
C ASP A 184 21.65 -21.12 -21.28
N ALA A 185 20.51 -21.58 -20.76
CA ALA A 185 19.28 -21.69 -21.54
C ALA A 185 18.61 -20.33 -21.70
N PHE A 186 18.53 -19.54 -20.62
CA PHE A 186 17.88 -18.23 -20.60
C PHE A 186 18.55 -17.23 -21.55
N PHE A 187 19.88 -17.18 -21.55
CA PHE A 187 20.65 -16.23 -22.38
C PHE A 187 21.00 -16.74 -23.78
N ARG A 188 20.53 -17.92 -24.18
CA ARG A 188 20.81 -18.50 -25.51
C ARG A 188 20.13 -17.71 -26.64
N ASP A 189 18.89 -17.34 -26.39
CA ASP A 189 18.00 -16.60 -27.28
C ASP A 189 16.90 -15.93 -26.43
N PHE A 190 15.94 -15.27 -27.07
CA PHE A 190 14.86 -14.58 -26.36
C PHE A 190 13.66 -15.48 -26.02
N SER A 191 13.68 -16.78 -26.32
CA SER A 191 12.49 -17.64 -26.17
C SER A 191 12.03 -17.76 -24.72
N ILE A 192 12.94 -17.99 -23.77
CA ILE A 192 12.57 -18.09 -22.35
C ILE A 192 12.17 -16.72 -21.79
N LEU A 193 12.89 -15.66 -22.14
CA LEU A 193 12.53 -14.29 -21.75
C LEU A 193 11.12 -13.92 -22.23
N LYS A 194 10.81 -14.17 -23.50
CA LYS A 194 9.47 -13.92 -24.07
C LYS A 194 8.40 -14.72 -23.35
N GLN A 195 8.68 -15.98 -22.99
CA GLN A 195 7.74 -16.83 -22.28
C GLN A 195 7.49 -16.32 -20.84
N GLU A 196 8.53 -15.90 -20.10
CA GLU A 196 8.36 -15.25 -18.79
C GLU A 196 7.49 -13.98 -18.92
N LEU A 197 7.82 -13.08 -19.85
CA LEU A 197 7.08 -11.82 -20.04
C LEU A 197 5.63 -12.03 -20.48
N ALA A 198 5.35 -13.06 -21.29
CA ALA A 198 4.00 -13.38 -21.75
C ALA A 198 3.14 -14.06 -20.67
N GLN A 199 3.77 -14.66 -19.66
CA GLN A 199 3.09 -15.27 -18.51
C GLN A 199 2.91 -14.30 -17.34
N MET A 200 3.60 -13.15 -17.34
CA MET A 200 3.41 -12.11 -16.34
C MET A 200 2.00 -11.51 -16.44
N PRO A 201 1.30 -11.33 -15.31
CA PRO A 201 0.15 -10.43 -15.25
C PRO A 201 0.52 -9.06 -15.79
N HIS A 202 -0.43 -8.38 -16.46
CA HIS A 202 -0.18 -7.10 -17.10
C HIS A 202 0.48 -6.07 -16.18
N ARG A 203 0.05 -6.02 -14.91
CA ARG A 203 0.61 -5.13 -13.90
C ARG A 203 2.06 -5.45 -13.52
N ILE A 204 2.42 -6.73 -13.48
CA ILE A 204 3.81 -7.15 -13.25
C ILE A 204 4.68 -6.80 -14.46
N LEU A 205 4.14 -6.96 -15.68
CA LEU A 205 4.81 -6.53 -16.89
C LEU A 205 5.02 -5.00 -16.91
N ASP A 206 4.03 -4.21 -16.48
CA ASP A 206 4.14 -2.76 -16.36
C ASP A 206 5.23 -2.36 -15.37
N ILE A 207 5.30 -3.01 -14.21
CA ILE A 207 6.37 -2.85 -13.21
C ILE A 207 7.75 -3.17 -13.81
N PHE A 208 7.86 -4.28 -14.53
CA PHE A 208 9.10 -4.68 -15.19
C PHE A 208 9.55 -3.62 -16.20
N VAL A 209 8.61 -3.16 -17.02
CA VAL A 209 8.84 -2.14 -18.06
C VAL A 209 9.17 -0.78 -17.45
N ASP A 210 8.50 -0.37 -16.38
CA ASP A 210 8.78 0.89 -15.69
C ASP A 210 10.15 0.86 -15.03
N THR A 211 10.52 -0.27 -14.42
CA THR A 211 11.90 -0.50 -13.94
C THR A 211 12.90 -0.34 -15.08
N TYR A 212 12.66 -0.95 -16.24
CA TYR A 212 13.48 -0.78 -17.44
C TYR A 212 13.61 0.68 -17.90
N LYS A 213 12.51 1.44 -17.93
CA LYS A 213 12.52 2.86 -18.34
C LYS A 213 13.38 3.74 -17.42
N THR A 214 13.56 3.37 -16.15
CA THR A 214 14.46 4.11 -15.24
C THR A 214 15.93 4.01 -15.62
N GLY A 215 16.31 3.04 -16.45
CA GLY A 215 17.70 2.71 -16.75
C GLY A 215 18.42 2.03 -15.58
N GLN A 216 17.68 1.57 -14.58
CA GLN A 216 18.17 0.84 -13.41
C GLN A 216 17.53 -0.54 -13.33
N ASN A 217 18.16 -1.46 -12.61
CA ASN A 217 17.67 -2.82 -12.41
C ASN A 217 17.06 -3.03 -11.00
N VAL A 218 17.10 -2.00 -10.15
CA VAL A 218 16.49 -1.96 -8.82
C VAL A 218 15.52 -0.78 -8.77
N ASN A 219 14.26 -1.02 -8.42
CA ASN A 219 13.22 0.00 -8.41
C ASN A 219 12.67 0.20 -6.98
N THR A 220 12.63 1.47 -6.54
CA THR A 220 12.19 1.89 -5.20
C THR A 220 10.86 2.65 -5.21
N ASN A 221 10.19 2.76 -6.37
CA ASN A 221 8.99 3.58 -6.54
C ASN A 221 7.73 2.92 -5.98
N TYR A 222 7.82 1.64 -5.58
CA TYR A 222 6.72 0.87 -5.05
C TYR A 222 6.99 0.54 -3.57
N ASP A 223 6.12 1.03 -2.70
CA ASP A 223 5.97 0.52 -1.33
C ASP A 223 5.30 -0.87 -1.41
N PHE A 224 5.60 -1.80 -0.50
CA PHE A 224 4.98 -3.13 -0.48
C PHE A 224 3.44 -3.06 -0.44
N ASN A 225 2.89 -2.13 0.35
CA ASN A 225 1.44 -1.97 0.45
C ASN A 225 0.85 -1.37 -0.83
N ALA A 226 1.53 -0.39 -1.43
CA ALA A 226 1.12 0.18 -2.71
C ALA A 226 1.26 -0.82 -3.86
N LEU A 227 2.25 -1.70 -3.80
CA LEU A 227 2.51 -2.77 -4.77
C LEU A 227 1.40 -3.82 -4.71
N ASN A 228 1.07 -4.33 -3.52
CA ASN A 228 0.00 -5.29 -3.33
C ASN A 228 -1.37 -4.68 -3.66
N ALA A 229 -1.60 -3.42 -3.31
CA ALA A 229 -2.82 -2.70 -3.70
C ALA A 229 -2.91 -2.52 -5.23
N TYR A 230 -1.80 -2.16 -5.89
CA TYR A 230 -1.74 -2.08 -7.34
C TYR A 230 -2.04 -3.43 -7.99
N LEU A 231 -1.54 -4.53 -7.41
CA LEU A 231 -1.67 -5.89 -7.93
C LEU A 231 -2.98 -6.59 -7.57
N GLY A 232 -3.71 -6.11 -6.57
CA GLY A 232 -4.93 -6.75 -6.07
C GLY A 232 -4.70 -8.10 -5.36
N MET A 233 -3.45 -8.51 -5.16
CA MET A 233 -3.03 -9.72 -4.46
C MET A 233 -1.59 -9.57 -3.96
N ASP A 234 -1.16 -10.44 -3.05
CA ASP A 234 0.22 -10.43 -2.52
C ASP A 234 1.21 -10.70 -3.64
N PHE A 235 2.15 -9.78 -3.86
CA PHE A 235 3.23 -9.91 -4.83
C PHE A 235 3.98 -11.24 -4.66
N GLN A 236 4.15 -11.74 -3.43
CA GLN A 236 4.84 -13.00 -3.17
C GLN A 236 4.16 -14.21 -3.82
N VAL A 237 2.85 -14.16 -4.03
CA VAL A 237 2.10 -15.22 -4.72
C VAL A 237 2.43 -15.21 -6.21
N LEU A 238 2.47 -14.02 -6.81
CA LEU A 238 2.81 -13.84 -8.23
C LEU A 238 4.29 -14.11 -8.51
N GLU A 239 5.18 -13.78 -7.58
CA GLU A 239 6.63 -13.98 -7.72
C GLU A 239 7.01 -15.46 -7.83
N ARG A 240 6.26 -16.38 -7.19
CA ARG A 240 6.62 -17.82 -7.16
C ARG A 240 6.78 -18.46 -8.53
N HIS A 241 6.18 -17.85 -9.55
CA HIS A 241 6.16 -18.35 -10.92
C HIS A 241 7.07 -17.55 -11.86
N LEU A 242 7.78 -16.57 -11.32
CA LEU A 242 8.74 -15.73 -12.01
C LEU A 242 10.12 -15.99 -11.41
N PHE A 243 11.15 -16.06 -12.24
CA PHE A 243 12.53 -16.19 -11.74
C PHE A 243 13.46 -15.08 -12.23
N ILE A 244 12.91 -14.14 -13.01
CA ILE A 244 13.66 -13.00 -13.56
C ILE A 244 13.40 -11.69 -12.81
N LEU A 245 12.52 -11.69 -11.80
CA LEU A 245 12.14 -10.52 -11.00
C LEU A 245 11.76 -10.97 -9.58
N ARG A 246 12.21 -10.25 -8.56
CA ARG A 246 11.84 -10.45 -7.14
C ARG A 246 11.46 -9.13 -6.45
N PHE A 247 10.65 -9.20 -5.41
CA PHE A 247 10.48 -8.10 -4.44
C PHE A 247 11.18 -8.37 -3.11
N ASP A 248 12.09 -7.49 -2.69
CA ASP A 248 12.70 -7.54 -1.35
C ASP A 248 11.82 -6.75 -0.37
N ILE A 249 11.00 -7.47 0.41
CA ILE A 249 10.05 -6.85 1.36
C ILE A 249 10.74 -5.94 2.37
N ARG A 250 11.90 -6.36 2.88
CA ARG A 250 12.59 -5.62 3.94
C ARG A 250 13.05 -4.24 3.50
N SER A 251 13.44 -4.10 2.24
CA SER A 251 13.91 -2.84 1.67
C SER A 251 12.87 -2.18 0.77
N GLU A 252 11.74 -2.83 0.55
CA GLU A 252 10.69 -2.46 -0.38
C GLU A 252 11.24 -2.08 -1.77
N VAL A 253 11.99 -3.01 -2.36
CA VAL A 253 12.55 -2.81 -3.70
C VAL A 253 12.25 -3.96 -4.63
N ILE A 254 12.00 -3.64 -5.89
CA ILE A 254 11.89 -4.61 -6.97
C ILE A 254 13.28 -4.79 -7.58
N ILE A 255 13.69 -6.04 -7.76
CA ILE A 255 15.01 -6.40 -8.25
C ILE A 255 14.83 -7.21 -9.52
N ILE A 256 15.42 -6.72 -10.61
CA ILE A 256 15.61 -7.45 -11.85
C ILE A 256 17.13 -7.66 -11.99
N PRO A 257 17.63 -8.87 -12.25
CA PRO A 257 19.05 -9.07 -12.45
C PRO A 257 19.59 -8.21 -13.60
N GLN A 258 20.80 -7.68 -13.44
CA GLN A 258 21.36 -6.71 -14.39
C GLN A 258 21.63 -7.32 -15.77
N ASP A 259 22.01 -8.59 -15.82
CA ASP A 259 22.16 -9.36 -17.06
C ASP A 259 20.81 -9.65 -17.72
N VAL A 260 19.75 -9.92 -16.95
CA VAL A 260 18.36 -9.98 -17.46
C VAL A 260 17.95 -8.66 -18.09
N MET A 261 18.20 -7.53 -17.43
CA MET A 261 17.90 -6.19 -17.97
C MET A 261 18.64 -5.90 -19.28
N ASN A 262 19.90 -6.33 -19.37
CA ASN A 262 20.68 -6.22 -20.60
C ASN A 262 20.10 -7.10 -21.72
N HIS A 263 19.69 -8.33 -21.40
CA HIS A 263 19.06 -9.25 -22.35
C HIS A 263 17.71 -8.72 -22.84
N PHE A 264 16.90 -8.16 -21.95
CA PHE A 264 15.66 -7.48 -22.30
C PHE A 264 15.90 -6.25 -23.19
N SER A 265 16.93 -5.45 -22.91
CA SER A 265 17.29 -4.32 -23.76
C SER A 265 17.65 -4.77 -25.19
N GLN A 266 18.40 -5.86 -25.33
CA GLN A 266 18.71 -6.45 -26.64
C GLN A 266 17.44 -6.90 -27.37
N TYR A 267 16.54 -7.58 -26.66
CA TYR A 267 15.24 -8.00 -27.20
C TYR A 267 14.39 -6.81 -27.68
N VAL A 268 14.25 -5.76 -26.86
CA VAL A 268 13.50 -4.53 -27.20
C VAL A 268 14.07 -3.87 -28.46
N ASN A 269 15.40 -3.86 -28.62
CA ASN A 269 16.03 -3.35 -29.83
C ASN A 269 15.74 -4.22 -31.05
N ASP A 270 15.75 -5.55 -30.91
CA ASP A 270 15.49 -6.51 -31.98
C ASP A 270 14.05 -6.40 -32.55
N ILE A 271 13.08 -6.12 -31.68
CA ILE A 271 11.68 -5.88 -32.08
C ILE A 271 11.42 -4.43 -32.54
N GLY A 272 12.45 -3.58 -32.60
CA GLY A 272 12.34 -2.21 -33.10
C GLY A 272 11.78 -1.19 -32.10
N GLY A 273 11.83 -1.49 -30.81
CA GLY A 273 11.45 -0.57 -29.72
C GLY A 273 10.37 -1.11 -28.78
N LEU A 274 10.23 -0.46 -27.63
CA LEU A 274 9.32 -0.88 -26.56
C LEU A 274 7.86 -0.86 -26.98
N ASP A 275 7.47 0.04 -27.89
CA ASP A 275 6.10 0.14 -28.43
C ASP A 275 5.63 -1.14 -29.13
N ASN A 276 6.57 -1.96 -29.62
CA ASN A 276 6.27 -3.23 -30.28
C ASN A 276 6.22 -4.43 -29.32
N LEU A 277 6.52 -4.24 -28.03
CA LEU A 277 6.64 -5.32 -27.04
C LEU A 277 5.36 -6.15 -26.94
N LEU A 278 4.22 -5.52 -26.67
CA LEU A 278 2.95 -6.21 -26.52
C LEU A 278 2.55 -6.92 -27.82
N SER A 279 2.74 -6.27 -28.96
CA SER A 279 2.45 -6.87 -30.27
C SER A 279 3.32 -8.10 -30.52
N ASP A 280 4.60 -8.09 -30.16
CA ASP A 280 5.48 -9.25 -30.33
C ASP A 280 5.11 -10.39 -29.37
N LEU A 281 4.84 -10.10 -28.10
CA LEU A 281 4.41 -11.10 -27.11
C LEU A 281 3.09 -11.78 -27.51
N LEU A 282 2.14 -11.04 -28.09
CA LEU A 282 0.87 -11.57 -28.59
C LEU A 282 1.04 -12.56 -29.75
N THR A 283 2.12 -12.46 -30.55
CA THR A 283 2.35 -13.38 -31.69
C THR A 283 2.79 -14.79 -31.27
N ILE A 284 3.20 -14.96 -30.02
CA ILE A 284 3.68 -16.23 -29.45
C ILE A 284 2.50 -17.07 -28.92
N ASN A 285 1.37 -16.42 -28.60
CA ASN A 285 0.27 -16.93 -27.79
C ASN A 285 -1.04 -17.16 -28.57
N ASN A 286 -0.98 -17.75 -29.77
CA ASN A 286 -2.22 -18.13 -30.48
C ASN A 286 -3.01 -19.27 -29.81
N ASP A 287 -2.46 -19.96 -28.80
CA ASP A 287 -3.10 -21.09 -28.09
C ASP A 287 -2.99 -21.03 -26.55
N VAL A 288 -2.41 -19.96 -25.98
CA VAL A 288 -2.38 -19.74 -24.52
C VAL A 288 -2.87 -18.31 -24.29
N PRO A 289 -4.06 -18.11 -23.70
CA PRO A 289 -4.50 -16.77 -23.33
C PRO A 289 -3.40 -16.12 -22.46
N PHE A 290 -3.17 -14.81 -22.62
CA PHE A 290 -2.57 -14.05 -21.52
C PHE A 290 -3.37 -14.45 -20.27
N LEU A 291 -2.71 -15.08 -19.29
CA LEU A 291 -3.39 -15.63 -18.12
C LEU A 291 -4.10 -14.46 -17.43
N ASP A 292 -5.43 -14.54 -17.36
CA ASP A 292 -6.24 -13.57 -16.63
C ASP A 292 -5.87 -13.70 -15.14
N GLU A 293 -5.76 -12.57 -14.43
CA GLU A 293 -5.42 -12.50 -12.99
C GLU A 293 -6.31 -13.43 -12.13
N ASP A 294 -7.50 -13.79 -12.63
CA ASP A 294 -8.48 -14.70 -12.01
C ASP A 294 -8.01 -16.17 -11.93
N ASP A 295 -7.16 -16.66 -12.84
CA ASP A 295 -6.72 -18.07 -12.86
C ASP A 295 -5.75 -18.41 -11.70
N TYR A 296 -5.03 -17.42 -11.17
CA TYR A 296 -4.15 -17.57 -10.00
C TYR A 296 -4.91 -17.60 -8.67
N ILE A 297 -6.08 -16.96 -8.63
CA ILE A 297 -6.88 -16.80 -7.42
C ILE A 297 -7.51 -18.13 -7.01
N ASP A 298 -7.87 -19.02 -7.95
CA ASP A 298 -8.61 -20.26 -7.65
C ASP A 298 -7.74 -21.42 -7.10
N GLU A 299 -6.45 -21.53 -7.47
CA GLU A 299 -5.60 -22.66 -7.05
C GLU A 299 -4.90 -22.46 -5.70
N GLU A 300 -4.38 -21.26 -5.38
CA GLU A 300 -3.69 -21.01 -4.10
C GLU A 300 -4.60 -20.55 -2.96
N SER A 301 -5.77 -19.94 -3.25
CA SER A 301 -6.72 -19.56 -2.20
C SER A 301 -7.15 -20.78 -1.37
N ASN A 302 -7.33 -21.94 -2.01
CA ASN A 302 -7.63 -23.22 -1.34
C ASN A 302 -6.55 -23.72 -0.37
N LEU A 303 -5.28 -23.26 -0.47
CA LEU A 303 -4.18 -23.64 0.44
C LEU A 303 -3.97 -22.64 1.57
N LEU A 304 -4.30 -21.35 1.36
CA LEU A 304 -4.21 -20.29 2.38
C LEU A 304 -5.39 -20.31 3.38
N PHE A 305 -6.55 -20.84 2.99
CA PHE A 305 -7.72 -20.94 3.87
C PHE A 305 -7.56 -21.92 5.05
N ASP A 306 -6.61 -22.87 4.99
CA ASP A 306 -6.38 -23.83 6.08
C ASP A 306 -5.56 -23.24 7.25
N PHE A 307 -4.77 -22.18 7.04
CA PHE A 307 -3.94 -21.59 8.11
C PHE A 307 -4.62 -20.44 8.87
N ASN A 308 -5.56 -19.73 8.25
CA ASN A 308 -6.29 -18.61 8.89
C ASN A 308 -7.64 -19.00 9.50
N SER A 309 -8.24 -20.13 9.08
CA SER A 309 -9.51 -20.59 9.65
C SER A 309 -9.38 -21.02 11.12
N ASP A 310 -8.23 -21.53 11.56
CA ASP A 310 -8.01 -21.94 12.95
C ASP A 310 -7.89 -20.77 13.95
N GLN A 311 -7.58 -19.55 13.48
CA GLN A 311 -7.57 -18.35 14.33
C GLN A 311 -8.92 -17.61 14.31
N ILE A 312 -9.59 -17.56 13.16
CA ILE A 312 -10.93 -16.98 13.03
C ILE A 312 -12.00 -17.85 13.70
N ASN A 313 -11.89 -19.18 13.62
CA ASN A 313 -12.82 -20.08 14.33
C ASN A 313 -12.65 -20.01 15.86
N LYS A 314 -11.47 -19.65 16.36
CA LYS A 314 -11.29 -19.33 17.79
C LYS A 314 -11.98 -18.02 18.20
N LEU A 315 -12.13 -17.07 17.29
CA LEU A 315 -12.82 -15.79 17.51
C LEU A 315 -14.36 -15.92 17.46
N ILE A 316 -14.89 -16.87 16.68
CA ILE A 316 -16.34 -17.13 16.60
C ILE A 316 -16.85 -17.93 17.82
N ASP A 317 -15.99 -18.73 18.47
CA ASP A 317 -16.35 -19.51 19.65
C ASP A 317 -16.37 -18.70 20.98
N ILE A 318 -15.88 -17.46 20.98
CA ILE A 318 -16.00 -16.54 22.12
C ILE A 318 -17.32 -15.78 21.97
N GLY A 319 -18.38 -16.32 22.59
CA GLY A 319 -19.67 -15.66 22.63
C GLY A 319 -19.57 -14.25 23.21
N VAL A 320 -20.40 -13.34 22.68
CA VAL A 320 -20.50 -11.88 22.92
C VAL A 320 -20.68 -11.46 24.41
N GLU A 321 -20.61 -12.40 25.35
CA GLU A 321 -20.80 -12.12 26.78
C GLU A 321 -19.48 -11.94 27.57
N ASP A 322 -18.30 -12.21 26.99
CA ASP A 322 -17.00 -12.09 27.69
C ASP A 322 -15.90 -11.42 26.82
N ILE A 323 -16.12 -10.19 26.35
CA ILE A 323 -15.06 -9.37 25.70
C ILE A 323 -14.38 -8.52 26.79
N ASP A 324 -13.08 -8.70 27.01
CA ASP A 324 -12.28 -7.91 27.97
C ASP A 324 -11.70 -6.65 27.30
N GLU A 325 -11.33 -5.64 28.10
CA GLU A 325 -10.80 -4.34 27.68
C GLU A 325 -9.51 -4.49 26.84
N SER A 326 -8.75 -5.59 27.02
CA SER A 326 -7.58 -5.93 26.20
C SER A 326 -7.91 -6.36 24.77
N ASP A 327 -9.07 -6.98 24.55
CA ASP A 327 -9.52 -7.43 23.23
C ASP A 327 -10.02 -6.23 22.40
N LEU A 328 -10.57 -5.22 23.08
CA LEU A 328 -10.93 -3.91 22.51
C LEU A 328 -9.68 -3.06 22.18
N GLU A 329 -8.64 -3.09 23.01
CA GLU A 329 -7.36 -2.41 22.73
C GLU A 329 -6.62 -3.01 21.52
N GLU A 330 -6.77 -4.31 21.24
CA GLU A 330 -6.20 -4.97 20.05
C GLU A 330 -6.97 -4.58 18.77
N LEU A 331 -8.32 -4.49 18.85
CA LEU A 331 -9.21 -4.02 17.78
C LEU A 331 -9.01 -2.53 17.44
N LEU A 332 -8.67 -1.71 18.44
CA LEU A 332 -8.44 -0.26 18.31
C LEU A 332 -6.94 0.10 18.17
N SER A 333 -6.08 -0.90 17.98
CA SER A 333 -4.65 -0.67 17.79
C SER A 333 -4.36 0.08 16.49
N ASP A 334 -3.34 0.95 16.52
CA ASP A 334 -2.90 1.74 15.37
C ASP A 334 -2.65 0.87 14.12
N GLU A 335 -2.26 -0.40 14.27
CA GLU A 335 -1.99 -1.36 13.19
C GLU A 335 -3.28 -1.85 12.49
N PHE A 336 -4.39 -2.02 13.22
CA PHE A 336 -5.68 -2.43 12.65
C PHE A 336 -6.44 -1.26 12.02
N LEU A 337 -6.36 -0.08 12.67
CA LEU A 337 -6.93 1.17 12.16
C LEU A 337 -6.18 1.67 10.91
N ASP A 338 -4.85 1.64 10.86
CA ASP A 338 -4.10 2.01 9.64
C ASP A 338 -4.40 1.05 8.48
N SER A 339 -4.58 -0.25 8.74
CA SER A 339 -4.83 -1.23 7.66
C SER A 339 -6.21 -1.06 7.01
N THR A 340 -7.22 -0.68 7.79
CA THR A 340 -8.59 -0.45 7.31
C THR A 340 -8.68 0.92 6.62
N PHE A 341 -8.05 1.93 7.21
CA PHE A 341 -8.05 3.31 6.72
C PHE A 341 -7.18 3.48 5.45
N THR A 342 -6.01 2.85 5.39
CA THR A 342 -5.11 2.90 4.23
C THR A 342 -5.67 2.10 3.04
N ASN A 343 -6.43 1.03 3.30
CA ASN A 343 -7.18 0.32 2.26
C ASN A 343 -8.34 1.15 1.72
N SER A 344 -9.04 1.93 2.55
CA SER A 344 -10.08 2.87 2.09
C SER A 344 -9.48 4.03 1.28
N VAL A 345 -8.41 4.67 1.76
CA VAL A 345 -7.70 5.79 1.10
C VAL A 345 -7.14 5.40 -0.28
N ASN A 346 -6.56 4.20 -0.42
CA ASN A 346 -6.05 3.71 -1.71
C ASN A 346 -7.17 3.35 -2.71
N ASN A 347 -8.39 3.07 -2.23
CA ASN A 347 -9.56 2.78 -3.05
C ASN A 347 -10.35 4.04 -3.48
N LEU A 348 -9.94 5.24 -3.05
CA LEU A 348 -10.67 6.51 -3.23
C LEU A 348 -10.24 7.36 -4.43
N LEU A 349 -9.30 6.89 -5.25
CA LEU A 349 -8.98 7.47 -6.57
C LEU A 349 -10.08 7.20 -7.64
N LYS A 350 -11.28 6.74 -7.22
CA LYS A 350 -12.35 6.22 -8.10
C LYS A 350 -12.96 7.23 -9.06
N GLU A 351 -13.09 8.52 -8.70
CA GLU A 351 -13.62 9.52 -9.65
C GLU A 351 -12.71 9.68 -10.87
N VAL A 352 -11.40 9.71 -10.64
CA VAL A 352 -10.38 9.72 -11.69
C VAL A 352 -10.41 8.40 -12.46
N ASN A 353 -10.58 7.26 -11.78
CA ASN A 353 -10.59 5.94 -12.43
C ASN A 353 -11.84 5.67 -13.27
N VAL A 354 -13.04 6.12 -12.88
CA VAL A 354 -14.27 5.95 -13.68
C VAL A 354 -14.20 6.80 -14.94
N GLU A 355 -13.82 8.08 -14.83
CA GLU A 355 -13.68 8.95 -16.01
C GLU A 355 -12.48 8.56 -16.89
N TYR A 356 -11.39 8.06 -16.30
CA TYR A 356 -10.27 7.45 -17.03
C TYR A 356 -10.73 6.20 -17.79
N LYS A 357 -11.47 5.29 -17.14
CA LYS A 357 -11.99 4.08 -17.78
C LYS A 357 -12.97 4.42 -18.91
N ILE A 358 -13.83 5.41 -18.72
CA ILE A 358 -14.72 5.90 -19.79
C ILE A 358 -13.90 6.46 -20.95
N SER A 359 -12.82 7.19 -20.67
CA SER A 359 -11.93 7.75 -21.70
C SER A 359 -11.19 6.63 -22.46
N GLU A 360 -10.72 5.60 -21.76
CA GLU A 360 -10.13 4.38 -22.34
C GLU A 360 -11.14 3.64 -23.22
N MET A 361 -12.37 3.43 -22.73
CA MET A 361 -13.45 2.77 -23.47
C MET A 361 -13.80 3.55 -24.74
N LYS A 362 -13.83 4.89 -24.68
CA LYS A 362 -14.03 5.75 -25.86
C LYS A 362 -12.87 5.61 -26.85
N TYR A 363 -11.62 5.57 -26.37
CA TYR A 363 -10.44 5.34 -27.21
C TYR A 363 -10.48 3.97 -27.90
N GLN A 364 -10.99 2.94 -27.22
CA GLN A 364 -11.21 1.60 -27.76
C GLN A 364 -12.45 1.49 -28.67
N ASN A 365 -13.13 2.59 -28.98
CA ASN A 365 -14.37 2.62 -29.77
C ASN A 365 -15.50 1.72 -29.20
N LYS A 366 -15.56 1.56 -27.87
CA LYS A 366 -16.70 0.89 -27.20
C LYS A 366 -17.98 1.69 -27.43
N SER A 367 -19.12 1.01 -27.51
CA SER A 367 -20.39 1.67 -27.79
C SER A 367 -20.91 2.46 -26.58
N ASP A 368 -21.78 3.45 -26.82
CA ASP A 368 -22.46 4.18 -25.74
C ASP A 368 -23.26 3.24 -24.81
N LYS A 369 -23.72 2.11 -25.34
CA LYS A 369 -24.39 1.06 -24.56
C LYS A 369 -23.43 0.39 -23.60
N ASP A 370 -22.20 0.11 -24.02
CA ASP A 370 -21.18 -0.50 -23.17
C ASP A 370 -20.75 0.47 -22.06
N ILE A 371 -20.56 1.74 -22.39
CA ILE A 371 -20.26 2.80 -21.41
C ILE A 371 -21.41 2.95 -20.40
N THR A 372 -22.66 2.87 -20.87
CA THR A 372 -23.84 2.93 -20.00
C THR A 372 -23.91 1.73 -19.07
N LEU A 373 -23.59 0.52 -19.56
CA LEU A 373 -23.56 -0.70 -18.75
C LEU A 373 -22.44 -0.65 -17.72
N PHE A 374 -21.25 -0.16 -18.08
CA PHE A 374 -20.16 0.09 -17.15
C PHE A 374 -20.62 1.01 -16.01
N ARG A 375 -21.14 2.20 -16.33
CA ARG A 375 -21.65 3.15 -15.33
C ARG A 375 -22.76 2.54 -14.47
N PHE A 376 -23.64 1.74 -15.06
CA PHE A 376 -24.71 1.05 -14.35
C PHE A 376 -24.19 0.08 -13.28
N TYR A 377 -23.24 -0.81 -13.63
CA TYR A 377 -22.71 -1.79 -12.68
C TYR A 377 -21.89 -1.12 -11.57
N THR A 378 -21.11 -0.09 -11.90
CA THR A 378 -20.39 0.74 -10.91
C THR A 378 -21.37 1.41 -9.95
N ALA A 379 -22.40 2.08 -10.47
CA ALA A 379 -23.42 2.73 -9.64
C ALA A 379 -24.19 1.75 -8.75
N ALA A 380 -24.57 0.58 -9.27
CA ALA A 380 -25.25 -0.43 -8.47
C ALA A 380 -24.35 -0.91 -7.33
N THR A 381 -23.08 -1.19 -7.63
CA THR A 381 -22.10 -1.63 -6.61
C THR A 381 -21.89 -0.55 -5.55
N ASN A 382 -21.75 0.72 -5.94
CA ASN A 382 -21.56 1.84 -5.00
C ASN A 382 -22.80 2.16 -4.16
N LEU A 383 -24.00 1.92 -4.71
CA LEU A 383 -25.26 2.17 -4.01
C LEU A 383 -25.48 1.14 -2.90
N TYR A 384 -25.30 -0.15 -3.21
CA TYR A 384 -25.67 -1.24 -2.30
C TYR A 384 -24.51 -1.81 -1.49
N GLY A 385 -23.27 -1.64 -1.95
CA GLY A 385 -22.12 -2.32 -1.39
C GLY A 385 -22.07 -3.80 -1.78
N VAL A 386 -23.11 -4.57 -1.44
CA VAL A 386 -23.34 -5.95 -1.87
C VAL A 386 -24.71 -6.03 -2.53
N VAL A 387 -24.80 -6.62 -3.73
CA VAL A 387 -26.08 -6.75 -4.45
C VAL A 387 -26.15 -8.04 -5.26
N SER A 388 -27.27 -8.76 -5.14
CA SER A 388 -27.46 -10.01 -5.88
C SER A 388 -27.56 -9.77 -7.39
N LEU A 389 -26.95 -10.65 -8.19
CA LEU A 389 -27.03 -10.61 -9.65
C LEU A 389 -28.46 -10.75 -10.16
N GLN A 390 -29.33 -11.41 -9.39
CA GLN A 390 -30.77 -11.48 -9.65
C GLN A 390 -31.42 -10.10 -9.58
N PHE A 391 -31.12 -9.33 -8.53
CA PHE A 391 -31.63 -7.97 -8.38
C PHE A 391 -31.01 -7.01 -9.40
N VAL A 392 -29.72 -7.17 -9.72
CA VAL A 392 -29.07 -6.43 -10.82
C VAL A 392 -29.78 -6.69 -12.16
N SER A 393 -30.13 -7.95 -12.45
CA SER A 393 -30.92 -8.31 -13.64
C SER A 393 -32.30 -7.65 -13.66
N LYS A 394 -33.01 -7.64 -12.52
CA LYS A 394 -34.29 -6.93 -12.36
C LYS A 394 -34.14 -5.43 -12.64
N LEU A 395 -33.10 -4.79 -12.10
CA LEU A 395 -32.82 -3.37 -12.33
C LEU A 395 -32.46 -3.07 -13.79
N LEU A 396 -31.65 -3.90 -14.45
CA LEU A 396 -31.32 -3.77 -15.88
C LEU A 396 -32.57 -3.78 -16.74
N LYS A 397 -33.49 -4.72 -16.47
CA LYS A 397 -34.76 -4.82 -17.20
C LYS A 397 -35.63 -3.60 -16.98
N ARG A 398 -35.71 -3.09 -15.75
CA ARG A 398 -36.58 -1.98 -15.41
C ARG A 398 -36.05 -0.62 -15.88
N LEU A 399 -34.75 -0.37 -15.72
CA LEU A 399 -34.12 0.94 -15.96
C LEU A 399 -33.54 1.10 -17.37
N LEU A 400 -33.09 0.01 -17.99
CA LEU A 400 -32.46 0.00 -19.32
C LEU A 400 -33.26 -0.81 -20.36
N ASN A 401 -34.43 -1.34 -19.99
CA ASN A 401 -35.24 -2.23 -20.83
C ASN A 401 -34.44 -3.40 -21.44
N THR A 402 -33.42 -3.86 -20.71
CA THR A 402 -32.48 -4.89 -21.17
C THR A 402 -32.57 -6.09 -20.23
N SER A 403 -33.00 -7.24 -20.74
CA SER A 403 -33.00 -8.48 -19.97
C SER A 403 -31.66 -9.18 -20.17
N LYS A 404 -30.92 -9.40 -19.08
CA LYS A 404 -29.68 -10.19 -19.09
C LYS A 404 -29.77 -11.28 -18.05
N SER A 405 -29.41 -12.50 -18.43
CA SER A 405 -29.16 -13.59 -17.50
C SER A 405 -27.96 -13.27 -16.59
N ILE A 406 -27.86 -13.98 -15.47
CA ILE A 406 -26.73 -13.88 -14.55
C ILE A 406 -25.39 -14.08 -15.29
N ASN A 407 -25.31 -15.08 -16.16
CA ASN A 407 -24.10 -15.36 -16.94
C ASN A 407 -23.75 -14.24 -17.91
N GLU A 408 -24.74 -13.61 -18.56
CA GLU A 408 -24.50 -12.45 -19.42
C GLU A 408 -24.03 -11.24 -18.62
N ILE A 409 -24.50 -11.06 -17.38
CA ILE A 409 -24.00 -10.00 -16.49
C ILE A 409 -22.54 -10.27 -16.12
N LYS A 410 -22.20 -11.50 -15.72
CA LYS A 410 -20.81 -11.90 -15.42
C LYS A 410 -19.88 -11.66 -16.60
N PHE A 411 -20.26 -12.14 -17.78
CA PHE A 411 -19.50 -11.93 -19.03
C PHE A 411 -19.32 -10.44 -19.36
N HIS A 412 -20.36 -9.62 -19.15
CA HIS A 412 -20.27 -8.19 -19.40
C HIS A 412 -19.26 -7.51 -18.47
N ILE A 413 -19.32 -7.79 -17.18
CA ILE A 413 -18.39 -7.25 -16.18
C ILE A 413 -16.94 -7.63 -16.51
N GLN A 414 -16.71 -8.89 -16.90
CA GLN A 414 -15.40 -9.37 -17.37
C GLN A 414 -14.95 -8.63 -18.62
N SER A 415 -15.79 -8.58 -19.67
CA SER A 415 -15.46 -7.93 -20.96
C SER A 415 -15.23 -6.42 -20.88
N LEU A 416 -15.72 -5.79 -19.81
CA LEU A 416 -15.55 -4.37 -19.52
C LEU A 416 -14.36 -4.10 -18.59
N ASN A 417 -13.68 -5.16 -18.12
CA ASN A 417 -12.54 -5.10 -17.20
C ASN A 417 -12.86 -4.27 -15.95
N MET A 418 -13.88 -4.72 -15.20
CA MET A 418 -14.50 -3.94 -14.12
C MET A 418 -14.05 -4.31 -12.70
N HIS A 419 -13.00 -5.12 -12.53
CA HIS A 419 -12.55 -5.62 -11.22
C HIS A 419 -12.23 -4.51 -10.20
N HIS A 420 -11.75 -3.36 -10.65
CA HIS A 420 -11.53 -2.18 -9.80
C HIS A 420 -12.81 -1.49 -9.31
N PHE A 421 -13.94 -1.78 -9.93
CA PHE A 421 -15.23 -1.11 -9.69
C PHE A 421 -16.26 -2.05 -9.07
N THR A 422 -16.13 -3.36 -9.31
CA THR A 422 -17.02 -4.39 -8.78
C THR A 422 -16.33 -5.76 -8.81
N VAL A 423 -16.53 -6.56 -7.77
CA VAL A 423 -16.04 -7.95 -7.67
C VAL A 423 -17.24 -8.88 -7.73
N ILE A 424 -17.14 -9.95 -8.51
CA ILE A 424 -18.16 -10.99 -8.53
C ILE A 424 -17.79 -12.05 -7.50
N LYS A 425 -18.59 -12.16 -6.43
CA LYS A 425 -18.42 -13.19 -5.41
C LYS A 425 -19.70 -14.04 -5.37
N GLN A 426 -19.57 -15.33 -5.72
CA GLN A 426 -20.69 -16.26 -5.88
C GLN A 426 -21.71 -15.77 -6.94
N GLU A 427 -22.86 -15.24 -6.49
CA GLU A 427 -23.91 -14.63 -7.31
C GLU A 427 -24.18 -13.17 -6.96
N TYR A 428 -23.18 -12.46 -6.42
CA TYR A 428 -23.30 -11.08 -5.98
C TYR A 428 -22.25 -10.19 -6.66
N LEU A 429 -22.62 -8.94 -6.86
CA LEU A 429 -21.68 -7.85 -7.05
C LEU A 429 -21.32 -7.32 -5.67
N VAL A 430 -20.03 -7.27 -5.39
CA VAL A 430 -19.48 -6.81 -4.12
C VAL A 430 -18.54 -5.65 -4.39
N HIS A 431 -18.64 -4.61 -3.57
CA HIS A 431 -17.75 -3.48 -3.65
C HIS A 431 -16.31 -3.93 -3.33
N PRO A 432 -15.30 -3.55 -4.15
CA PRO A 432 -13.94 -4.05 -4.01
C PRO A 432 -13.33 -3.86 -2.62
N VAL A 433 -13.69 -2.78 -1.91
CA VAL A 433 -13.17 -2.46 -0.56
C VAL A 433 -13.53 -3.55 0.47
N MET A 434 -14.71 -4.17 0.33
CA MET A 434 -15.19 -5.16 1.29
C MET A 434 -15.15 -6.59 0.76
N ALA A 435 -14.80 -6.79 -0.52
CA ALA A 435 -14.89 -8.09 -1.19
C ALA A 435 -14.07 -9.19 -0.49
N ASN A 436 -12.96 -8.80 0.14
CA ASN A 436 -12.06 -9.71 0.86
C ASN A 436 -12.58 -10.09 2.26
N TYR A 437 -13.43 -9.26 2.87
CA TYR A 437 -13.81 -9.39 4.28
C TYR A 437 -15.28 -9.80 4.47
N ILE A 438 -16.13 -9.62 3.45
CA ILE A 438 -17.57 -9.91 3.56
C ILE A 438 -17.95 -11.25 2.93
N ASP A 439 -18.74 -12.03 3.66
CA ASP A 439 -19.56 -13.09 3.06
C ASP A 439 -20.87 -12.45 2.55
N PRO A 440 -21.11 -12.40 1.23
CA PRO A 440 -22.28 -11.73 0.68
C PRO A 440 -23.61 -12.41 1.09
N THR A 441 -23.57 -13.66 1.54
CA THR A 441 -24.76 -14.37 2.04
C THR A 441 -25.27 -13.81 3.37
N TYR A 442 -24.40 -13.20 4.18
CA TYR A 442 -24.77 -12.56 5.45
C TYR A 442 -25.64 -11.33 5.22
N VAL A 443 -25.32 -10.50 4.21
CA VAL A 443 -26.09 -9.29 3.87
C VAL A 443 -27.51 -9.63 3.38
N GLU A 444 -27.70 -10.79 2.75
CA GLU A 444 -29.04 -11.27 2.36
C GLU A 444 -29.89 -11.78 3.53
N SER A 445 -29.26 -12.18 4.63
CA SER A 445 -30.00 -12.65 5.82
C SER A 445 -30.80 -11.53 6.52
N LEU A 446 -30.49 -10.26 6.22
CA LEU A 446 -31.25 -9.12 6.68
C LEU A 446 -32.62 -9.09 5.98
N ASP A 447 -33.69 -9.07 6.78
CA ASP A 447 -35.10 -9.01 6.34
C ASP A 447 -35.46 -7.59 5.84
N LEU A 448 -34.73 -7.14 4.81
CA LEU A 448 -34.88 -5.85 4.15
C LEU A 448 -34.86 -6.06 2.65
N ASP A 449 -35.77 -5.40 1.94
CA ASP A 449 -35.72 -5.30 0.48
C ASP A 449 -34.67 -4.27 0.05
N TYR A 450 -34.01 -4.52 -1.09
CA TYR A 450 -33.13 -3.54 -1.70
C TYR A 450 -33.92 -2.28 -2.07
N TYR A 451 -33.33 -1.12 -1.79
CA TYR A 451 -33.84 0.14 -2.32
C TYR A 451 -33.91 0.09 -3.85
N GLU A 452 -35.00 0.56 -4.44
CA GLU A 452 -35.19 0.54 -5.89
C GLU A 452 -35.21 1.96 -6.50
N PRO A 453 -34.13 2.42 -7.17
CA PRO A 453 -34.10 3.73 -7.83
C PRO A 453 -35.24 3.88 -8.86
N LYS A 454 -35.93 5.03 -8.90
CA LYS A 454 -37.08 5.25 -9.80
C LYS A 454 -36.64 5.46 -11.25
N THR A 455 -35.44 5.97 -11.47
CA THR A 455 -34.93 6.29 -12.81
C THR A 455 -33.47 5.89 -12.98
N LEU A 456 -33.04 5.66 -14.23
CA LEU A 456 -31.62 5.43 -14.53
C LEU A 456 -30.76 6.61 -14.07
N LYS A 457 -31.23 7.85 -14.25
CA LYS A 457 -30.51 9.05 -13.82
C LYS A 457 -30.25 9.08 -12.31
N GLU A 458 -31.20 8.57 -11.52
CA GLU A 458 -31.05 8.46 -10.07
C GLU A 458 -30.00 7.42 -9.70
N LEU A 459 -30.03 6.22 -10.31
CA LEU A 459 -28.97 5.23 -10.10
C LEU A 459 -27.60 5.76 -10.53
N LEU A 460 -27.50 6.35 -11.73
CA LEU A 460 -26.23 6.88 -12.24
C LEU A 460 -25.73 8.09 -11.46
N SER A 461 -26.47 8.64 -10.49
CA SER A 461 -25.88 9.63 -9.57
C SER A 461 -24.83 9.03 -8.64
N PHE A 462 -24.76 7.69 -8.54
CA PHE A 462 -23.79 6.94 -7.73
C PHE A 462 -22.62 6.38 -8.56
N ASP A 463 -22.49 6.72 -9.85
CA ASP A 463 -21.42 6.19 -10.71
C ASP A 463 -20.06 6.89 -10.53
N VAL A 464 -20.08 8.21 -10.33
CA VAL A 464 -18.91 9.08 -10.18
C VAL A 464 -19.06 9.95 -8.94
N HIS A 465 -20.20 10.60 -8.73
CA HIS A 465 -20.32 11.63 -7.72
C HIS A 465 -20.41 11.01 -6.32
N GLU A 466 -19.46 11.40 -5.46
CA GLU A 466 -19.65 11.62 -4.03
C GLU A 466 -20.82 10.83 -3.43
N TYR A 467 -20.78 9.48 -3.44
CA TYR A 467 -21.60 8.48 -2.72
C TYR A 467 -23.07 8.79 -2.24
N TYR A 468 -23.69 9.88 -2.64
CA TYR A 468 -24.84 10.56 -2.05
C TYR A 468 -25.32 11.69 -2.98
N LYS A 469 -26.57 12.10 -2.78
CA LYS A 469 -27.15 13.22 -3.52
C LYS A 469 -26.87 14.52 -2.77
N ALA A 470 -26.10 15.43 -3.37
CA ALA A 470 -25.81 16.73 -2.77
C ALA A 470 -27.09 17.58 -2.59
N ASP A 471 -27.63 17.59 -1.38
CA ASP A 471 -28.76 18.40 -0.98
C ASP A 471 -28.43 19.29 0.22
N ARG A 472 -29.44 19.81 0.91
CA ARG A 472 -29.24 20.76 1.98
C ARG A 472 -28.51 20.14 3.17
N VAL A 473 -28.88 18.94 3.59
CA VAL A 473 -28.32 18.27 4.78
C VAL A 473 -26.83 17.99 4.55
N ILE A 474 -26.51 17.38 3.42
CA ILE A 474 -25.12 17.08 3.02
C ILE A 474 -24.28 18.36 2.91
N LYS A 475 -24.82 19.44 2.34
CA LYS A 475 -24.08 20.73 2.20
C LYS A 475 -23.82 21.39 3.55
N GLU A 476 -24.79 21.32 4.45
CA GLU A 476 -24.66 21.83 5.81
C GLU A 476 -23.57 21.05 6.56
N PHE A 477 -23.60 19.70 6.49
CA PHE A 477 -22.57 18.84 7.09
C PHE A 477 -21.17 19.11 6.51
N LYS A 478 -21.03 19.18 5.18
CA LYS A 478 -19.75 19.55 4.55
C LYS A 478 -19.24 20.91 5.01
N THR A 479 -20.14 21.89 5.11
CA THR A 479 -19.76 23.22 5.57
C THR A 479 -19.30 23.15 7.02
N PHE A 480 -19.99 22.39 7.87
CA PHE A 480 -19.62 22.16 9.26
C PHE A 480 -18.23 21.53 9.37
N ILE A 481 -18.02 20.34 8.80
CA ILE A 481 -16.79 19.56 9.03
C ILE A 481 -15.58 20.16 8.32
N LYS A 482 -15.79 20.94 7.26
CA LYS A 482 -14.70 21.68 6.58
C LYS A 482 -13.94 22.64 7.50
N HIS A 483 -14.59 23.20 8.52
CA HIS A 483 -13.91 24.10 9.47
C HIS A 483 -12.96 23.38 10.42
N TYR A 484 -12.99 22.05 10.43
CA TYR A 484 -12.19 21.23 11.31
C TYR A 484 -11.04 20.53 10.59
N PHE A 485 -10.90 20.61 9.25
CA PHE A 485 -9.69 20.10 8.61
C PHE A 485 -8.42 20.81 9.11
N THR A 486 -7.37 20.04 9.32
CA THR A 486 -6.05 20.55 9.73
C THR A 486 -5.25 21.14 8.57
N THR A 487 -5.63 20.80 7.34
CA THR A 487 -5.09 21.32 6.07
C THR A 487 -5.99 22.40 5.45
N ASP A 488 -5.39 23.32 4.69
CA ASP A 488 -6.08 24.30 3.84
C ASP A 488 -6.07 23.88 2.35
N ASP A 489 -5.44 22.75 2.02
CA ASP A 489 -5.36 22.25 0.65
C ASP A 489 -6.73 21.75 0.18
N LYS A 490 -7.19 22.27 -0.96
CA LYS A 490 -8.54 21.99 -1.47
C LYS A 490 -8.68 20.60 -2.05
N GLU A 491 -7.61 20.03 -2.60
CA GLU A 491 -7.62 18.67 -3.15
C GLU A 491 -7.62 17.67 -2.01
N GLU A 492 -6.78 17.88 -0.99
CA GLU A 492 -6.73 17.06 0.23
C GLU A 492 -8.07 17.06 0.98
N ILE A 493 -8.64 18.24 1.24
CA ILE A 493 -9.98 18.37 1.84
C ILE A 493 -11.04 17.63 1.02
N HIS A 494 -10.96 17.65 -0.31
CA HIS A 494 -11.93 16.98 -1.16
C HIS A 494 -11.80 15.45 -1.07
N THR A 495 -10.57 14.94 -1.07
CA THR A 495 -10.27 13.52 -0.89
C THR A 495 -10.74 13.02 0.47
N ASP A 496 -10.38 13.72 1.54
CA ASP A 496 -10.73 13.31 2.91
C ASP A 496 -12.23 13.42 3.19
N MET A 497 -12.91 14.42 2.60
CA MET A 497 -14.38 14.46 2.63
C MET A 497 -14.99 13.25 1.96
N THR A 498 -14.42 12.82 0.83
CA THR A 498 -14.93 11.67 0.08
C THR A 498 -14.73 10.38 0.87
N LEU A 499 -13.58 10.24 1.56
CA LEU A 499 -13.32 9.17 2.51
C LEU A 499 -14.34 9.13 3.64
N LEU A 500 -14.55 10.27 4.29
CA LEU A 500 -15.51 10.38 5.38
C LEU A 500 -16.90 9.87 4.98
N PHE A 501 -17.42 10.34 3.84
CA PHE A 501 -18.73 9.89 3.38
C PHE A 501 -18.78 8.43 2.94
N HIS A 502 -17.64 7.84 2.55
CA HIS A 502 -17.55 6.40 2.34
C HIS A 502 -17.71 5.66 3.66
N GLU A 503 -16.93 6.02 4.69
CA GLU A 503 -16.96 5.37 6.00
C GLU A 503 -18.32 5.52 6.69
N LEU A 504 -18.96 6.69 6.59
CA LEU A 504 -20.31 6.89 7.11
C LEU A 504 -21.32 5.93 6.46
N ARG A 505 -21.16 5.55 5.18
CA ARG A 505 -22.10 4.66 4.48
C ARG A 505 -21.85 3.18 4.72
N SER A 506 -20.60 2.81 5.01
CA SER A 506 -20.23 1.44 5.39
C SER A 506 -20.56 1.13 6.84
N SER A 507 -20.63 2.15 7.70
CA SER A 507 -20.99 2.01 9.12
C SER A 507 -22.35 1.36 9.30
N SER A 508 -22.41 0.33 10.13
CA SER A 508 -23.60 -0.47 10.42
C SER A 508 -24.53 0.17 11.45
N ASP A 509 -24.00 1.05 12.29
CA ASP A 509 -24.74 1.86 13.24
C ASP A 509 -24.13 3.27 13.41
N LEU A 510 -24.76 4.06 14.29
CA LEU A 510 -24.36 5.45 14.54
C LEU A 510 -23.04 5.54 15.31
N ASP A 511 -22.73 4.58 16.18
CA ASP A 511 -21.52 4.61 17.00
C ASP A 511 -20.30 4.34 16.10
N GLU A 512 -20.41 3.38 15.17
CA GLU A 512 -19.40 3.16 14.12
C GLU A 512 -19.21 4.41 13.22
N ALA A 513 -20.31 5.09 12.89
CA ALA A 513 -20.26 6.31 12.07
C ALA A 513 -19.56 7.48 12.79
N ILE A 514 -19.74 7.59 14.11
CA ILE A 514 -19.04 8.57 14.95
C ILE A 514 -17.56 8.21 15.05
N MET A 515 -17.27 6.93 15.31
CA MET A 515 -15.91 6.40 15.40
C MET A 515 -15.11 6.70 14.13
N ALA A 516 -15.72 6.61 12.94
CA ALA A 516 -15.06 6.97 11.68
C ALA A 516 -14.49 8.40 11.68
N ILE A 517 -15.18 9.36 12.31
CA ILE A 517 -14.69 10.75 12.44
C ILE A 517 -13.67 10.87 13.57
N GLU A 518 -13.85 10.15 14.67
CA GLU A 518 -12.88 10.12 15.76
C GLU A 518 -11.53 9.56 15.31
N VAL A 519 -11.53 8.57 14.43
CA VAL A 519 -10.33 8.04 13.77
C VAL A 519 -9.65 9.13 12.92
N MET A 520 -10.42 9.93 12.18
CA MET A 520 -9.86 11.07 11.43
C MET A 520 -9.30 12.17 12.36
N ILE A 521 -9.87 12.36 13.55
CA ILE A 521 -9.33 13.27 14.57
C ILE A 521 -8.04 12.70 15.16
N ALA A 522 -8.02 11.42 15.51
CA ALA A 522 -6.84 10.73 16.04
C ALA A 522 -5.68 10.70 15.04
N GLY A 523 -6.00 10.59 13.74
CA GLY A 523 -5.04 10.65 12.64
C GLY A 523 -4.63 12.05 12.19
N ASP A 524 -4.91 13.10 12.98
CA ASP A 524 -4.56 14.50 12.70
C ASP A 524 -5.13 15.08 11.38
N MET A 525 -6.15 14.46 10.77
CA MET A 525 -6.85 15.01 9.59
C MET A 525 -7.87 16.08 10.00
N LEU A 526 -8.48 15.92 11.17
CA LEU A 526 -9.44 16.85 11.74
C LEU A 526 -8.97 17.35 13.11
N TYR A 527 -9.15 18.64 13.39
CA TYR A 527 -9.08 19.19 14.74
C TYR A 527 -10.19 18.59 15.61
N PRO A 528 -9.98 18.47 16.94
CA PRO A 528 -10.98 17.97 17.85
C PRO A 528 -12.32 18.72 17.76
N ILE A 529 -13.41 17.95 17.65
CA ILE A 529 -14.78 18.44 17.57
C ILE A 529 -15.48 18.16 18.91
N PRO A 530 -16.22 19.11 19.52
CA PRO A 530 -16.98 18.83 20.73
C PRO A 530 -17.99 17.69 20.51
N GLU A 531 -17.97 16.68 21.38
CA GLU A 531 -18.76 15.43 21.28
C GLU A 531 -20.25 15.69 20.98
N ASP A 532 -20.94 16.50 21.79
CA ASP A 532 -22.36 16.83 21.58
C ASP A 532 -22.66 17.36 20.16
N LYS A 533 -21.74 18.14 19.59
CA LYS A 533 -21.89 18.71 18.24
C LYS A 533 -21.55 17.68 17.16
N LEU A 534 -20.58 16.82 17.42
CA LEU A 534 -20.20 15.76 16.51
C LEU A 534 -21.37 14.79 16.36
N THR A 535 -21.88 14.25 17.46
CA THR A 535 -23.01 13.31 17.48
C THR A 535 -24.23 13.87 16.75
N GLU A 536 -24.64 15.12 17.06
CA GLU A 536 -25.79 15.76 16.41
C GLU A 536 -25.62 15.85 14.88
N GLN A 537 -24.44 16.27 14.42
CA GLN A 537 -24.18 16.45 12.99
C GLN A 537 -24.02 15.10 12.25
N VAL A 538 -23.40 14.11 12.89
CA VAL A 538 -23.22 12.77 12.33
C VAL A 538 -24.55 12.04 12.24
N GLU A 539 -25.36 12.04 13.30
CA GLU A 539 -26.68 11.42 13.29
C GLU A 539 -27.54 11.98 12.16
N GLN A 540 -27.56 13.31 12.01
CA GLN A 540 -28.34 13.98 10.97
C GLN A 540 -27.89 13.59 9.56
N VAL A 541 -26.57 13.51 9.30
CA VAL A 541 -26.09 13.16 7.96
C VAL A 541 -26.20 11.67 7.68
N TRP A 542 -25.88 10.82 8.66
CA TRP A 542 -25.87 9.37 8.54
C TRP A 542 -27.27 8.81 8.27
N THR A 543 -28.28 9.27 9.03
CA THR A 543 -29.68 8.88 8.82
C THR A 543 -30.22 9.26 7.44
N HIS A 544 -29.63 10.29 6.82
CA HIS A 544 -29.99 10.80 5.51
C HIS A 544 -29.27 10.09 4.34
N LEU A 545 -28.15 9.44 4.62
CA LEU A 545 -27.38 8.69 3.63
C LEU A 545 -28.05 7.35 3.28
N ARG A 546 -27.74 6.83 2.08
CA ARG A 546 -28.12 5.48 1.67
C ARG A 546 -27.04 4.50 2.10
N LEU A 547 -27.36 3.61 3.03
CA LEU A 547 -26.36 2.83 3.76
C LEU A 547 -26.24 1.42 3.17
N TRP A 548 -25.05 0.83 3.23
CA TRP A 548 -24.80 -0.49 2.65
C TRP A 548 -25.43 -1.62 3.45
N PHE A 549 -25.33 -1.58 4.78
CA PHE A 549 -26.03 -2.56 5.64
C PHE A 549 -27.56 -2.49 5.44
N ALA A 550 -28.07 -1.32 5.06
CA ALA A 550 -29.48 -1.06 4.76
C ALA A 550 -29.91 -1.45 3.34
N LYS A 551 -29.06 -2.16 2.57
CA LYS A 551 -29.30 -2.50 1.16
C LYS A 551 -29.67 -1.27 0.30
N GLY A 552 -29.01 -0.15 0.56
CA GLY A 552 -29.19 1.13 -0.14
C GLY A 552 -30.39 1.97 0.31
N ASN A 553 -31.10 1.57 1.37
CA ASN A 553 -32.13 2.40 1.99
C ASN A 553 -31.51 3.46 2.93
N THR A 554 -32.27 4.52 3.22
CA THR A 554 -31.96 5.42 4.34
C THR A 554 -32.55 4.87 5.64
N ILE A 555 -32.10 5.38 6.80
CA ILE A 555 -32.65 4.98 8.10
C ILE A 555 -34.14 5.30 8.18
N GLU A 556 -34.56 6.47 7.68
CA GLU A 556 -35.97 6.86 7.63
C GLU A 556 -36.81 5.89 6.79
N GLU A 557 -36.27 5.38 5.67
CA GLU A 557 -36.97 4.42 4.83
C GLU A 557 -37.14 3.07 5.54
N ILE A 558 -36.14 2.64 6.32
CA ILE A 558 -36.22 1.38 7.10
C ILE A 558 -37.19 1.50 8.28
N GLN A 559 -37.17 2.62 9.01
CA GLN A 559 -38.03 2.82 10.19
C GLN A 559 -39.52 3.00 9.85
N ASN A 560 -39.83 3.26 8.57
CA ASN A 560 -41.20 3.42 8.08
C ASN A 560 -41.76 2.16 7.37
N ILE A 561 -41.00 1.06 7.35
CA ILE A 561 -41.43 -0.30 6.94
C ILE A 561 -41.94 -1.03 8.17
#